data_AF-A0A2P4SKR2-F1
#
_entry.id   AF-A0A2P4SKR2-F1
#
_cell.length_a   1.000
_cell.length_b   1.000
_cell.length_c   1.000
_cell.angle_alpha   90.00
_cell.angle_beta   90.00
_cell.angle_gamma   90.00
#
_symmetry.space_group_name_H-M   'P 1'
#
loop_
_entity.id
_entity.type
_entity.pdbx_description
1 polymer ?
#
loop_
_entity_poly.entity_id
_entity_poly.type
_entity_poly.pdbx_seq_one_letter_code
_entity_poly.pdbx_strand_id
1 'polypeptide(L)' 'MNILRLNNLMASKIWTPDTFFHNGKKSVAHNMTMPNKLLRIQDDGTLLYTM' A
#
# COMPACT_ATOMS: atom_id res chain seq x y z
N MET A 1 -3.67 17.03 12.86
CA MET A 1 -3.15 15.70 12.47
C MET A 1 -2.82 15.76 11.00
N ASN A 2 -1.55 15.92 10.66
CA ASN A 2 -1.11 15.95 9.27
C ASN A 2 -0.96 14.50 8.79
N ILE A 3 -1.39 14.25 7.55
CA ILE A 3 -1.30 12.93 6.93
C ILE A 3 -0.60 13.09 5.60
N LEU A 4 0.57 12.48 5.48
CA LEU A 4 1.31 12.42 4.23
C LEU A 4 0.72 11.28 3.38
N ARG A 5 0.12 11.65 2.25
CA ARG A 5 -0.44 10.69 1.27
C ARG A 5 0.60 10.47 0.19
N LEU A 6 1.01 9.22 -0.01
CA LEU A 6 2.07 8.85 -0.93
C LEU A 6 1.52 8.19 -2.19
N ASN A 7 2.17 8.48 -3.33
CA ASN A 7 1.94 7.78 -4.58
C ASN A 7 2.74 6.47 -4.63
N ASN A 8 2.50 5.68 -5.69
CA ASN A 8 3.12 4.37 -5.87
C ASN A 8 4.66 4.38 -5.92
N LEU A 9 5.29 5.46 -6.41
CA LEU A 9 6.74 5.55 -6.53
C LEU A 9 7.44 5.65 -5.17
N MET A 10 6.82 6.33 -4.21
CA MET A 10 7.36 6.45 -2.86
C MET A 10 6.93 5.26 -1.99
N ALA A 11 5.72 4.74 -2.20
CA ALA A 11 5.24 3.56 -1.49
C ALA A 11 6.09 2.31 -1.75
N SER A 12 6.68 2.16 -2.94
CA SER A 12 7.56 1.01 -3.27
C SER A 12 8.94 1.05 -2.59
N LYS A 13 9.30 2.16 -1.94
CA LYS A 13 10.58 2.32 -1.22
C LYS A 13 10.43 2.14 0.29
N ILE A 14 9.21 1.99 0.79
CA ILE A 14 8.90 1.81 2.20
C ILE A 14 8.65 0.32 2.43
N TRP A 15 9.17 -0.23 3.53
CA TRP A 15 8.93 -1.62 3.89
C TRP A 15 7.44 -1.88 4.08
N THR A 16 6.94 -2.94 3.44
CA THR A 16 5.57 -3.46 3.60
C THR A 16 5.64 -4.94 3.91
N PRO A 17 4.75 -5.47 4.76
CA PRO A 17 4.72 -6.90 5.05
C PRO A 17 4.40 -7.71 3.79
N ASP A 18 5.01 -8.87 3.66
CA ASP A 18 4.83 -9.85 2.58
C ASP A 18 3.55 -10.69 2.77
N THR A 19 2.42 -10.00 2.95
CA THR A 19 1.13 -10.62 3.25
C THR A 19 0.62 -11.43 2.05
N PHE A 20 0.23 -12.68 2.28
CA PHE A 20 -0.32 -13.57 1.25
C PHE A 20 -1.54 -14.35 1.76
N PHE A 21 -2.37 -14.84 0.83
CA PHE A 21 -3.53 -15.67 1.13
C PHE A 21 -3.16 -17.16 1.06
N HIS A 22 -3.17 -17.88 2.19
CA HIS A 22 -2.81 -19.31 2.25
C HIS A 22 -3.61 -20.21 1.30
N ASN A 23 -4.87 -19.86 1.04
CA ASN A 23 -5.80 -20.61 0.18
C ASN A 23 -6.09 -19.90 -1.15
N GLY A 24 -5.27 -18.93 -1.53
CA GLY A 24 -5.42 -18.20 -2.79
C GLY A 24 -5.15 -19.12 -3.99
N LYS A 25 -6.17 -19.38 -4.80
CA LYS A 25 -6.00 -20.12 -6.07
C LYS A 25 -5.34 -19.24 -7.14
N LYS A 26 -5.83 -18.00 -7.27
CA LYS A 26 -5.29 -16.96 -8.16
C LYS A 26 -5.77 -15.60 -7.67
N SER A 27 -4.85 -14.66 -7.47
CA SER A 27 -5.14 -13.29 -7.05
C SER A 27 -4.58 -12.28 -8.05
N VAL A 28 -5.28 -11.16 -8.22
CA VAL A 28 -4.86 -10.07 -9.12
C VAL A 28 -4.92 -8.76 -8.34
N ALA A 29 -3.83 -8.01 -8.32
CA ALA A 29 -3.83 -6.64 -7.83
C ALA A 29 -4.29 -5.70 -8.95
N HIS A 30 -5.32 -4.89 -8.70
CA HIS A 30 -5.88 -4.00 -9.71
C HIS A 30 -4.93 -2.85 -10.06
N ASN A 31 -4.80 -2.52 -11.35
CA ASN A 31 -3.81 -1.56 -11.84
C ASN A 31 -4.29 -0.58 -12.92
N MET A 32 -5.60 -0.33 -13.03
CA MET A 32 -6.17 0.53 -14.06
C MET A 32 -6.94 1.71 -13.44
N THR A 33 -6.70 2.96 -13.83
CA THR A 33 -5.67 3.46 -14.78
C THR A 33 -4.26 3.56 -14.18
N MET A 34 -4.14 3.39 -12.87
CA MET A 34 -2.90 3.34 -12.10
C MET A 34 -2.97 2.17 -11.10
N PRO A 35 -1.84 1.69 -10.54
CA PRO A 35 -1.86 0.70 -9.45
C PRO A 35 -2.72 1.20 -8.28
N ASN A 36 -3.72 0.41 -7.89
CA ASN A 36 -4.69 0.75 -6.85
C ASN A 36 -4.08 0.55 -5.45
N LYS A 37 -3.04 1.31 -5.13
CA LYS A 37 -2.40 1.28 -3.82
C LYS A 37 -2.35 2.69 -3.24
N LEU A 38 -2.59 2.79 -1.94
CA LEU A 38 -2.50 4.05 -1.22
C LEU A 38 -1.78 3.84 0.11
N LEU A 39 -0.69 4.60 0.31
CA LEU A 39 0.06 4.61 1.56
C LEU A 39 -0.10 5.98 2.23
N ARG A 40 -0.42 5.96 3.53
CA ARG A 40 -0.57 7.15 4.37
C ARG A 40 0.35 7.04 5.57
N ILE A 41 1.07 8.11 5.87
CA ILE A 41 1.94 8.24 7.05
C ILE A 41 1.35 9.32 7.96
N GLN A 42 1.13 8.98 9.22
CA GLN A 42 0.77 9.91 10.28
C GLN A 42 2.02 10.54 10.91
N ASP A 43 1.86 11.67 11.61
CA ASP A 43 2.97 12.40 12.23
C ASP A 43 3.75 11.58 13.28
N ASP A 44 3.12 10.56 13.87
CA ASP A 44 3.71 9.62 14.82
C ASP A 44 4.43 8.43 14.14
N GLY A 45 4.45 8.38 12.81
CA GLY A 45 5.04 7.31 12.02
C GLY A 45 4.09 6.13 11.74
N THR A 46 2.84 6.18 12.22
CA THR A 46 1.86 5.12 11.96
C THR A 46 1.50 5.08 10.47
N LEU A 47 1.63 3.89 9.85
CA LEU A 47 1.34 3.65 8.44
C LEU A 47 -0.06 3.07 8.23
N LEU A 48 -0.75 3.53 7.20
CA LEU A 48 -1.97 2.91 6.68
C LEU A 48 -1.79 2.60 5.19
N TYR A 49 -1.81 1.30 4.86
CA TYR A 49 -1.61 0.76 3.52
C TYR A 49 -2.84 0.01 3.04
N THR A 50 -3.34 0.34 1.85
CA THR A 50 -4.48 -0.33 1.20
C THR A 50 -4.12 -0.67 -0.24
N MET A 51 -4.47 -1.87 -0.71
CA MET A 51 -4.19 -2.40 -2.06
C MET A 51 -5.40 -3.08 -2.67
#